data_AF-A0A950LXD2-F1
#
_entry.id   AF-A0A950LXD2-F1
#
_cell.length_a   1.000
_cell.length_b   1.000
_cell.length_c   1.000
_cell.angle_alpha   90.00
_cell.angle_beta   90.00
_cell.angle_gamma   90.00
#
_symmetry.space_group_name_H-M   'P 1'
#
loop_
_entity.id
_entity.type
_entity.pdbx_description
1 polymer ?
#
loop_
_entity_poly.entity_id
_entity_poly.type
_entity_poly.pdbx_seq_one_letter_code
_entity_poly.pdbx_strand_id
1 'polypeptide(L)'
;MVTDPQQRRALVVEIVVLLAVTLGLSGLRSLLALLDALLAPGSLADQSVAINAPVRRTELLDLAYQLTGVTQLLAWGALGGYLLWRGGIAPRDLGLGRQPTGRDAGLGVGLAAVIGVPGLGLYLLAHAAGLNLTVLPSALADTWWRVPVLVASAVANALAEELLVVGYLITRLRQLGSGEGGAVLASAALRGSYHLYQGFGGFLGNLVMGLGFGRL
;
A
#
# COMPACT_ATOMS: atom_id res chain seq x y z
N MET A 1 23.73 -9.99 -6.24
CA MET A 1 24.14 -8.69 -5.67
C MET A 1 24.88 -7.95 -6.76
N VAL A 2 24.57 -6.67 -6.99
CA VAL A 2 25.22 -5.84 -8.01
C VAL A 2 26.47 -5.21 -7.41
N THR A 3 27.63 -5.55 -7.96
CA THR A 3 28.93 -5.07 -7.48
C THR A 3 29.46 -3.88 -8.29
N ASP A 4 29.01 -3.73 -9.54
CA ASP A 4 29.40 -2.60 -10.38
C ASP A 4 28.90 -1.26 -9.79
N PRO A 5 29.79 -0.29 -9.52
CA PRO A 5 29.42 0.98 -8.88
C PRO A 5 28.41 1.81 -9.67
N GLN A 6 28.52 1.80 -11.01
CA GLN A 6 27.63 2.59 -11.88
C GLN A 6 26.21 2.01 -11.87
N GLN A 7 26.09 0.69 -12.00
CA GLN A 7 24.80 -0.01 -11.92
C GLN A 7 24.16 0.13 -10.53
N ARG A 8 24.93 0.01 -9.45
CA ARG A 8 24.41 0.28 -8.11
C ARG A 8 23.84 1.69 -7.98
N ARG A 9 24.56 2.71 -8.46
CA ARG A 9 24.08 4.10 -8.41
C ARG A 9 22.80 4.26 -9.21
N ALA A 10 22.71 3.64 -10.39
CA ALA A 10 21.50 3.66 -11.21
C ALA A 10 20.31 3.01 -10.46
N LEU A 11 20.52 1.89 -9.76
CA LEU A 11 19.47 1.26 -8.96
C LEU A 11 19.00 2.14 -7.79
N VAL A 12 19.91 2.81 -7.09
CA VAL A 12 19.52 3.76 -6.02
C VAL A 12 18.67 4.89 -6.60
N VAL A 13 19.08 5.47 -7.73
CA VAL A 13 18.31 6.52 -8.40
C VAL A 13 16.94 5.99 -8.85
N GLU A 14 16.88 4.78 -9.42
CA GLU A 14 15.64 4.14 -9.84
C GLU A 14 14.66 3.99 -8.66
N ILE A 15 15.13 3.46 -7.51
CA ILE A 15 14.32 3.32 -6.31
C ILE A 15 13.83 4.69 -5.82
N VAL A 16 14.72 5.68 -5.70
CA VAL A 16 14.37 7.01 -5.18
C VAL A 16 13.34 7.69 -6.08
N VAL A 17 13.55 7.68 -7.40
CA VAL A 17 12.61 8.28 -8.36
C VAL A 17 11.28 7.55 -8.34
N LEU A 18 11.29 6.20 -8.36
CA LEU A 18 10.07 5.42 -8.32
C LEU A 18 9.26 5.69 -7.05
N LEU A 19 9.90 5.69 -5.88
CA LEU A 19 9.22 5.98 -4.62
C LEU A 19 8.72 7.44 -4.56
N ALA A 20 9.48 8.40 -5.11
CA ALA A 20 9.07 9.81 -5.15
C ALA A 20 7.83 10.07 -6.03
N VAL A 21 7.64 9.30 -7.11
CA VAL A 21 6.45 9.43 -7.98
C VAL A 21 5.27 8.55 -7.53
N THR A 22 5.49 7.63 -6.59
CA THR A 22 4.49 6.68 -6.09
C THR A 22 4.30 6.78 -4.57
N LEU A 23 4.42 5.67 -3.85
CA LEU A 23 4.04 5.52 -2.44
C LEU A 23 5.02 6.19 -1.45
N GLY A 24 6.26 6.48 -1.85
CA GLY A 24 7.20 7.21 -1.00
C GLY A 24 6.74 8.64 -0.73
N LEU A 25 6.24 9.34 -1.74
CA LEU A 25 5.63 10.67 -1.56
C LEU A 25 4.29 10.58 -0.80
N SER A 26 3.52 9.51 -0.99
CA SER A 26 2.32 9.25 -0.17
C SER A 26 2.66 9.09 1.31
N GLY A 27 3.81 8.48 1.65
CA GLY A 27 4.33 8.41 3.01
C GLY A 27 4.59 9.79 3.62
N LEU A 28 5.29 10.66 2.89
CA LEU A 28 5.52 12.04 3.33
C LEU A 28 4.22 12.81 3.53
N ARG A 29 3.27 12.71 2.59
CA ARG A 29 1.95 13.34 2.70
C ARG A 29 1.17 12.80 3.91
N SER A 30 1.29 11.51 4.19
CA SER A 30 0.63 10.86 5.33
C SER A 30 1.20 11.32 6.66
N LEU A 31 2.51 11.52 6.74
CA LEU A 31 3.15 12.13 7.91
C LEU A 31 2.66 13.57 8.13
N LEU A 32 2.61 14.37 7.07
CA LEU A 32 2.10 15.75 7.15
C LEU A 32 0.63 15.77 7.60
N ALA A 33 -0.21 14.87 7.07
CA ALA A 33 -1.61 14.74 7.48
C ALA A 33 -1.74 14.35 8.96
N LEU A 34 -0.88 13.46 9.48
CA LEU A 34 -0.87 13.12 10.90
C LEU A 34 -0.45 14.31 11.77
N LEU A 35 0.59 15.05 11.36
CA LEU A 35 1.03 16.24 12.09
C LEU A 35 -0.06 17.31 12.12
N ASP A 36 -0.76 17.53 11.01
CA ASP A 36 -1.91 18.43 10.95
C ASP A 36 -3.03 17.99 11.91
N ALA A 37 -3.38 16.70 11.90
CA ALA A 37 -4.37 16.14 12.82
C ALA A 37 -3.97 16.26 14.30
N LEU A 38 -2.68 16.14 14.62
CA LEU A 38 -2.13 16.31 15.98
C LEU A 38 -2.14 17.77 16.45
N LEU A 39 -2.07 18.73 15.52
CA LEU A 39 -2.11 20.16 15.81
C LEU A 39 -3.54 20.72 15.84
N ALA A 40 -4.50 20.01 15.24
CA ALA A 40 -5.91 20.38 15.25
C ALA A 40 -6.54 20.25 16.66
N PRO A 41 -7.56 21.07 16.99
CA PRO A 41 -8.29 20.91 18.25
C PRO A 41 -9.02 19.56 18.32
N GLY A 42 -8.97 18.92 19.49
CA GLY A 42 -9.60 17.61 19.75
C GLY A 42 -8.59 16.46 19.76
N SER A 43 -9.04 15.26 20.15
CA SER A 43 -8.19 14.07 20.08
C SER A 43 -8.18 13.51 18.65
N LEU A 44 -7.23 12.62 18.34
CA LEU A 44 -7.24 11.91 17.05
C LEU A 44 -8.53 11.11 16.87
N ALA A 45 -9.05 10.49 17.94
CA ALA A 45 -10.25 9.67 17.89
C ALA A 45 -11.52 10.45 17.53
N ASP A 46 -11.56 11.75 17.80
CA ASP A 46 -12.66 12.66 17.45
C ASP A 46 -12.65 13.05 15.96
N GLN A 47 -11.54 12.82 15.28
CA GLN A 47 -11.34 13.14 13.87
C GLN A 47 -11.60 11.91 12.99
N SER A 48 -11.83 12.13 11.69
CA SER A 48 -12.08 11.04 10.75
C SER A 48 -11.32 11.21 9.45
N VAL A 49 -11.00 10.09 8.82
CA VAL A 49 -10.40 10.05 7.49
C VAL A 49 -11.05 8.94 6.66
N ALA A 50 -11.38 9.27 5.41
CA ALA A 50 -12.00 8.33 4.49
C ALA A 50 -10.97 7.73 3.53
N ILE A 51 -11.00 6.42 3.36
CA ILE A 51 -10.16 5.70 2.38
C ILE A 51 -10.68 5.97 0.96
N ASN A 52 -12.00 5.84 0.77
CA ASN A 52 -12.66 6.10 -0.51
C ASN A 52 -13.67 7.23 -0.32
N ALA A 53 -13.32 8.44 -0.74
CA ALA A 53 -14.16 9.63 -0.61
C ALA A 53 -14.60 10.15 -1.99
N PRO A 54 -15.78 10.78 -2.10
CA PRO A 54 -16.19 11.45 -3.32
C PRO A 54 -15.26 12.63 -3.61
N VAL A 55 -14.78 12.70 -4.85
CA VAL A 55 -13.95 13.78 -5.40
C VAL A 55 -14.83 14.86 -6.03
N ARG A 56 -16.02 14.49 -6.52
CA ARG A 56 -16.99 15.39 -7.17
C ARG A 56 -18.41 15.14 -6.67
N ARG A 57 -19.24 16.18 -6.73
CA ARG A 57 -20.67 16.09 -6.36
C ARG A 57 -21.51 15.39 -7.43
N THR A 58 -21.12 15.50 -8.69
CA THR A 58 -21.83 14.89 -9.83
C THR A 58 -21.45 13.41 -9.94
N GLU A 59 -22.45 12.53 -9.90
CA GLU A 59 -22.25 11.07 -9.83
C GLU A 59 -21.32 10.50 -10.91
N LEU A 60 -21.64 10.69 -12.19
CA LEU A 60 -20.85 10.11 -13.29
C LEU A 60 -19.43 10.71 -13.37
N LEU A 61 -19.28 11.98 -12.99
CA LEU A 61 -17.98 12.61 -12.94
C LEU A 61 -17.16 12.05 -11.77
N ASP A 62 -17.79 11.80 -10.62
CA ASP A 62 -17.13 11.17 -9.49
C ASP A 62 -16.65 9.76 -9.85
N LEU A 63 -17.52 8.94 -10.48
CA LEU A 63 -17.14 7.64 -11.03
C LEU A 63 -15.89 7.74 -11.91
N ALA A 64 -15.86 8.68 -12.86
CA ALA A 64 -14.70 8.89 -13.71
C ALA A 64 -13.44 9.21 -12.90
N TYR A 65 -13.52 10.08 -11.89
CA TYR A 65 -12.39 10.37 -10.99
C TYR A 65 -11.95 9.13 -10.19
N GLN A 66 -12.87 8.34 -9.65
CA GLN A 66 -12.50 7.10 -8.95
C GLN A 66 -11.75 6.14 -9.87
N LEU A 67 -12.21 5.97 -11.11
CA LEU A 67 -11.54 5.13 -12.11
C LEU A 67 -10.14 5.66 -12.49
N THR A 68 -9.90 6.97 -12.45
CA THR A 68 -8.53 7.49 -12.61
C THR A 68 -7.63 7.09 -11.44
N GLY A 69 -8.14 7.07 -10.21
CA GLY A 69 -7.41 6.58 -9.03
C GLY A 69 -7.05 5.10 -9.15
N VAL A 70 -8.01 4.26 -9.56
CA VAL A 70 -7.77 2.84 -9.88
C VAL A 70 -6.69 2.69 -10.94
N THR A 71 -6.80 3.43 -12.04
CA THR A 71 -5.83 3.39 -13.15
C THR A 71 -4.43 3.80 -12.69
N GLN A 72 -4.34 4.83 -11.85
CA GLN A 72 -3.06 5.29 -11.29
C GLN A 72 -2.38 4.22 -10.42
N LEU A 73 -3.14 3.55 -9.55
CA LEU A 73 -2.60 2.45 -8.72
C LEU A 73 -2.11 1.28 -9.60
N LEU A 74 -2.90 0.89 -10.60
CA LEU A 74 -2.49 -0.14 -11.57
C LEU A 74 -1.21 0.28 -12.31
N ALA A 75 -1.11 1.54 -12.73
CA ALA A 75 0.07 2.07 -13.40
C ALA A 75 1.31 2.05 -12.49
N TRP A 76 1.17 2.35 -11.20
CA TRP A 76 2.26 2.26 -10.23
C TRP A 76 2.76 0.82 -10.06
N GLY A 77 1.85 -0.14 -9.86
CA GLY A 77 2.20 -1.56 -9.77
C GLY A 77 2.84 -2.07 -11.07
N ALA A 78 2.26 -1.73 -12.22
CA ALA A 78 2.78 -2.09 -13.54
C ALA A 78 4.17 -1.50 -13.79
N LEU A 79 4.45 -0.26 -13.35
CA LEU A 79 5.76 0.36 -13.46
C LEU A 79 6.81 -0.39 -12.65
N GLY A 80 6.50 -0.77 -11.40
CA GLY A 80 7.38 -1.61 -10.58
C GLY A 80 7.69 -2.95 -11.25
N GLY A 81 6.66 -3.66 -11.71
CA GLY A 81 6.79 -4.91 -12.44
C GLY A 81 7.58 -4.76 -13.76
N TYR A 82 7.34 -3.68 -14.51
CA TYR A 82 8.05 -3.38 -15.75
C TYR A 82 9.54 -3.13 -15.52
N LEU A 83 9.91 -2.40 -14.47
CA LEU A 83 11.32 -2.15 -14.14
C LEU A 83 12.05 -3.44 -13.74
N LEU A 84 11.39 -4.34 -13.02
CA LEU A 84 11.92 -5.67 -12.73
C LEU A 84 12.11 -6.49 -14.01
N TRP A 85 11.08 -6.52 -14.86
CA TRP A 85 11.14 -7.22 -16.15
C TRP A 85 12.26 -6.70 -17.05
N ARG A 86 12.37 -5.38 -17.19
CA ARG A 86 13.47 -4.73 -17.92
C ARG A 86 14.84 -5.03 -17.30
N GLY A 87 14.89 -5.25 -15.99
CA GLY A 87 16.08 -5.68 -15.24
C GLY A 87 16.35 -7.18 -15.27
N GLY A 88 15.63 -7.96 -16.08
CA GLY A 88 15.85 -9.40 -16.27
C GLY A 88 15.09 -10.32 -15.31
N ILE A 89 14.16 -9.79 -14.50
CA ILE A 89 13.37 -10.57 -13.55
C ILE A 89 11.98 -10.79 -14.12
N ALA A 90 11.62 -12.04 -14.42
CA ALA A 90 10.36 -12.33 -15.08
C ALA A 90 9.18 -12.21 -14.11
N PRO A 91 7.97 -11.84 -14.58
CA PRO A 91 6.78 -11.77 -13.72
C PRO A 91 6.50 -13.07 -12.95
N ARG A 92 6.82 -14.23 -13.53
CA ARG A 92 6.72 -15.54 -12.86
C ARG A 92 7.60 -15.68 -11.63
N ASP A 93 8.71 -14.96 -11.56
CA ASP A 93 9.61 -14.97 -10.41
C ASP A 93 9.00 -14.15 -9.25
N LEU A 94 7.95 -13.36 -9.52
CA LEU A 94 7.11 -12.65 -8.56
C LEU A 94 5.79 -13.39 -8.29
N GLY A 95 5.65 -14.64 -8.73
CA GLY A 95 4.42 -15.41 -8.59
C GLY A 95 3.32 -15.06 -9.60
N LEU A 96 3.57 -14.16 -10.56
CA LEU A 96 2.60 -13.83 -11.61
C LEU A 96 2.66 -14.79 -12.80
N GLY A 97 1.51 -15.24 -13.29
CA GLY A 97 1.41 -16.07 -14.50
C GLY A 97 0.99 -17.52 -14.26
N ARG A 98 0.69 -17.90 -13.01
CA ARG A 98 0.00 -19.16 -12.71
C ARG A 98 -1.52 -18.93 -12.72
N GLN A 99 -2.26 -19.86 -13.32
CA GLN A 99 -3.72 -19.87 -13.23
C GLN A 99 -4.12 -20.15 -11.77
N PRO A 100 -4.92 -19.28 -11.12
CA PRO A 100 -5.34 -19.49 -9.75
C PRO A 100 -6.26 -20.71 -9.66
N THR A 101 -6.08 -21.51 -8.62
CA THR A 101 -6.89 -22.68 -8.31
C THR A 101 -7.89 -22.37 -7.19
N GLY A 102 -8.92 -23.20 -7.01
CA GLY A 102 -9.85 -23.05 -5.87
C GLY A 102 -9.14 -23.12 -4.50
N ARG A 103 -8.03 -23.86 -4.41
CA ARG A 103 -7.18 -23.89 -3.22
C ARG A 103 -6.52 -22.52 -2.96
N ASP A 104 -6.08 -21.83 -4.00
CA ASP A 104 -5.48 -20.50 -3.88
C ASP A 104 -6.50 -19.48 -3.38
N ALA A 105 -7.76 -19.58 -3.83
CA ALA A 105 -8.84 -18.75 -3.31
C ALA A 105 -9.08 -19.03 -1.81
N GLY A 106 -9.12 -20.29 -1.39
CA GLY A 106 -9.26 -20.67 0.02
C GLY A 106 -8.10 -20.17 0.89
N LEU A 107 -6.86 -20.28 0.40
CA LEU A 107 -5.68 -19.73 1.08
C LEU A 107 -5.72 -18.21 1.14
N GLY A 108 -6.15 -17.53 0.08
CA GLY A 108 -6.33 -16.08 0.05
C GLY A 108 -7.34 -15.60 1.09
N VAL A 109 -8.49 -16.27 1.21
CA VAL A 109 -9.48 -16.00 2.26
C VAL A 109 -8.90 -16.24 3.65
N GLY A 110 -8.19 -17.36 3.83
CA GLY A 110 -7.52 -17.67 5.10
C GLY A 110 -6.49 -16.60 5.50
N LEU A 111 -5.62 -16.19 4.58
CA LEU A 111 -4.65 -15.12 4.78
C LEU A 111 -5.34 -13.79 5.09
N ALA A 112 -6.39 -13.43 4.36
CA ALA A 112 -7.17 -12.23 4.61
C ALA A 112 -7.79 -12.23 6.01
N ALA A 113 -8.28 -13.36 6.50
CA ALA A 113 -8.80 -13.47 7.87
C ALA A 113 -7.68 -13.39 8.92
N VAL A 114 -6.59 -14.13 8.72
CA VAL A 114 -5.44 -14.19 9.66
C VAL A 114 -4.75 -12.84 9.79
N ILE A 115 -4.70 -12.04 8.74
CA ILE A 115 -4.08 -10.71 8.74
C ILE A 115 -5.11 -9.63 9.09
N GLY A 116 -6.29 -9.68 8.47
CA GLY A 116 -7.33 -8.66 8.59
C GLY A 116 -8.00 -8.63 9.96
N VAL A 117 -8.30 -9.77 10.58
CA VAL A 117 -8.98 -9.80 11.89
C VAL A 117 -8.09 -9.22 12.99
N PRO A 118 -6.81 -9.64 13.15
CA PRO A 118 -5.93 -8.99 14.11
C PRO A 118 -5.65 -7.53 13.77
N GLY A 119 -5.57 -7.18 12.48
CA GLY A 119 -5.42 -5.79 12.03
C GLY A 119 -6.60 -4.92 12.46
N LEU A 120 -7.83 -5.40 12.32
CA LEU A 120 -9.04 -4.73 12.83
C LEU A 120 -9.01 -4.60 14.35
N GLY A 121 -8.60 -5.64 15.06
CA GLY A 121 -8.43 -5.60 16.51
C GLY A 121 -7.44 -4.50 16.95
N LEU A 122 -6.27 -4.44 16.31
CA LEU A 122 -5.27 -3.40 16.57
C LEU A 122 -5.81 -2.00 16.26
N TYR A 123 -6.52 -1.83 15.15
CA TYR A 123 -7.16 -0.56 14.80
C TYR A 123 -8.15 -0.12 15.89
N LEU A 124 -9.05 -1.01 16.33
CA LEU A 124 -10.04 -0.70 17.34
C LEU A 124 -9.40 -0.35 18.69
N LEU A 125 -8.36 -1.08 19.09
CA LEU A 125 -7.60 -0.78 20.31
C LEU A 125 -6.87 0.57 20.23
N ALA A 126 -6.24 0.87 19.09
CA ALA A 126 -5.56 2.15 18.89
C ALA A 126 -6.53 3.33 18.84
N HIS A 127 -7.70 3.15 18.22
CA HIS A 127 -8.77 4.15 18.20
C HIS A 127 -9.32 4.40 19.60
N ALA A 128 -9.63 3.34 20.36
CA ALA A 128 -10.08 3.44 21.75
C ALA A 128 -9.02 4.10 22.68
N ALA A 129 -7.74 3.95 22.37
CA ALA A 129 -6.64 4.59 23.08
C ALA A 129 -6.37 6.05 22.64
N GLY A 130 -7.14 6.61 21.70
CA GLY A 130 -6.94 7.97 21.20
C GLY A 130 -5.73 8.14 20.26
N LEU A 131 -5.17 7.04 19.75
CA LEU A 131 -3.98 7.02 18.90
C LEU A 131 -4.28 7.01 17.40
N ASN A 132 -5.55 6.78 17.03
CA ASN A 132 -6.01 6.70 15.66
C ASN A 132 -7.20 7.61 15.39
N LEU A 133 -7.29 8.08 14.14
CA LEU A 133 -8.50 8.68 13.60
C LEU A 133 -9.55 7.60 13.35
N THR A 134 -10.82 8.01 13.30
CA THR A 134 -11.90 7.17 12.82
C THR A 134 -11.73 6.93 11.31
N VAL A 135 -11.40 5.71 10.91
CA VAL A 135 -11.19 5.36 9.50
C VAL A 135 -12.52 4.93 8.89
N LEU A 136 -12.98 5.70 7.89
CA LEU A 136 -14.17 5.39 7.11
C LEU A 136 -13.75 4.57 5.87
N PRO A 137 -14.15 3.29 5.74
CA PRO A 137 -13.78 2.48 4.58
C PRO A 137 -14.27 3.09 3.26
N SER A 138 -15.44 3.73 3.29
CA SER A 138 -16.01 4.46 2.17
C SER A 138 -16.94 5.56 2.69
N ALA A 139 -16.79 6.75 2.13
CA ALA A 139 -17.71 7.88 2.26
C ALA A 139 -18.46 8.17 0.93
N LEU A 140 -18.33 7.28 -0.06
CA LEU A 140 -19.09 7.37 -1.32
C LEU A 140 -20.60 7.29 -1.06
N ALA A 141 -21.36 8.07 -1.83
CA ALA A 141 -22.82 8.03 -1.83
C ALA A 141 -23.35 6.66 -2.27
N ASP A 142 -24.62 6.38 -2.00
CA ASP A 142 -25.24 5.13 -2.43
C ASP A 142 -25.54 5.16 -3.94
N THR A 143 -24.55 4.75 -4.72
CA THR A 143 -24.57 4.70 -6.18
C THR A 143 -24.44 3.27 -6.66
N TRP A 144 -24.95 2.97 -7.86
CA TRP A 144 -24.91 1.63 -8.43
C TRP A 144 -23.47 1.13 -8.68
N TRP A 145 -22.53 2.06 -8.91
CA TRP A 145 -21.12 1.76 -9.17
C TRP A 145 -20.25 1.72 -7.92
N ARG A 146 -20.78 2.07 -6.73
CA ARG A 146 -20.02 2.09 -5.47
C ARG A 146 -19.30 0.77 -5.23
N VAL A 147 -20.02 -0.35 -5.25
CA VAL A 147 -19.42 -1.68 -4.99
C VAL A 147 -18.42 -2.07 -6.08
N PRO A 148 -18.75 -2.01 -7.39
CA PRO A 148 -17.77 -2.29 -8.45
C PRO A 148 -16.48 -1.49 -8.33
N VAL A 149 -16.56 -0.20 -8.07
CA VAL A 149 -15.38 0.67 -7.92
C VAL A 149 -14.58 0.32 -6.67
N LEU A 150 -15.23 0.07 -5.52
CA LEU A 150 -14.52 -0.32 -4.31
C LEU A 150 -13.76 -1.65 -4.49
N VAL A 151 -14.35 -2.61 -5.21
CA VAL A 151 -13.66 -3.86 -5.57
C VAL A 151 -12.48 -3.58 -6.50
N ALA A 152 -12.66 -2.76 -7.53
CA ALA A 152 -11.57 -2.38 -8.45
C ALA A 152 -10.44 -1.65 -7.72
N SER A 153 -10.74 -0.72 -6.82
CA SER A 153 -9.78 -0.02 -5.97
C SER A 153 -9.05 -0.98 -5.03
N ALA A 154 -9.75 -1.94 -4.41
CA ALA A 154 -9.11 -2.93 -3.55
C ALA A 154 -8.11 -3.81 -4.33
N VAL A 155 -8.50 -4.28 -5.52
CA VAL A 155 -7.61 -5.04 -6.41
C VAL A 155 -6.42 -4.19 -6.85
N ALA A 156 -6.65 -2.94 -7.25
CA ALA A 156 -5.58 -2.05 -7.69
C ALA A 156 -4.59 -1.71 -6.57
N ASN A 157 -5.07 -1.47 -5.34
CA ASN A 157 -4.20 -1.30 -4.17
C ASN A 157 -3.38 -2.57 -3.89
N ALA A 158 -4.02 -3.74 -3.88
CA ALA A 158 -3.32 -5.00 -3.65
C ALA A 158 -2.21 -5.23 -4.69
N LEU A 159 -2.49 -4.99 -5.97
CA LEU A 159 -1.50 -5.10 -7.04
C LEU A 159 -0.37 -4.06 -6.92
N ALA A 160 -0.70 -2.81 -6.58
CA ALA A 160 0.30 -1.76 -6.40
C ALA A 160 1.24 -2.09 -5.23
N GLU A 161 0.69 -2.49 -4.09
CA GLU A 161 1.47 -2.86 -2.91
C GLU A 161 2.32 -4.11 -3.16
N GLU A 162 1.74 -5.17 -3.73
CA GLU A 162 2.46 -6.41 -3.98
C GLU A 162 3.60 -6.22 -5.00
N LEU A 163 3.34 -5.51 -6.11
CA LEU A 163 4.36 -5.37 -7.15
C LEU A 163 5.42 -4.31 -6.82
N LEU A 164 5.03 -3.20 -6.18
CA LEU A 164 5.92 -2.08 -5.93
C LEU A 164 6.59 -2.14 -4.55
N VAL A 165 5.82 -2.45 -3.50
CA VAL A 165 6.32 -2.43 -2.11
C VAL A 165 6.97 -3.75 -1.72
N VAL A 166 6.38 -4.88 -2.10
CA VAL A 166 6.93 -6.21 -1.82
C VAL A 166 7.90 -6.62 -2.92
N GLY A 167 7.40 -6.95 -4.11
CA GLY A 167 8.17 -7.48 -5.23
C GLY A 167 9.33 -6.59 -5.65
N TYR A 168 9.06 -5.35 -6.07
CA TYR A 168 10.10 -4.43 -6.55
C TYR A 168 11.09 -4.03 -5.46
N LEU A 169 10.62 -3.44 -4.36
CA LEU A 169 11.52 -2.82 -3.39
C LEU A 169 12.40 -3.86 -2.68
N ILE A 170 11.84 -4.99 -2.24
CA ILE A 170 12.64 -6.05 -1.60
C ILE A 170 13.68 -6.56 -2.59
N THR A 171 13.29 -6.86 -3.83
CA THR A 171 14.21 -7.34 -4.87
C THR A 171 15.34 -6.36 -5.13
N ARG A 172 15.05 -5.07 -5.28
CA ARG A 172 16.08 -4.05 -5.53
C ARG A 172 17.01 -3.85 -4.33
N LEU A 173 16.49 -3.84 -3.10
CA LEU A 173 17.30 -3.76 -1.89
C LEU A 173 18.22 -4.97 -1.74
N ARG A 174 17.73 -6.18 -2.03
CA ARG A 174 18.52 -7.42 -2.10
C ARG A 174 19.61 -7.34 -3.17
N GLN A 175 19.32 -6.75 -4.33
CA GLN A 175 20.31 -6.50 -5.38
C GLN A 175 21.40 -5.52 -4.92
N LEU A 176 21.04 -4.48 -4.16
CA LEU A 176 21.97 -3.52 -3.56
C LEU A 176 22.78 -4.09 -2.36
N GLY A 177 22.44 -5.30 -1.92
CA GLY A 177 23.17 -6.03 -0.90
C GLY A 177 22.58 -5.98 0.50
N SER A 178 21.37 -5.42 0.68
CA SER A 178 20.64 -5.56 1.93
C SER A 178 20.36 -7.03 2.23
N GLY A 179 20.58 -7.45 3.48
CA GLY A 179 20.12 -8.75 3.96
C GLY A 179 18.59 -8.87 3.86
N GLU A 180 18.07 -10.11 3.95
CA GLU A 180 16.63 -10.39 3.81
C GLU A 180 15.79 -9.60 4.81
N GLY A 181 16.14 -9.69 6.10
CA GLY A 181 15.44 -8.95 7.14
C GLY A 181 15.50 -7.43 6.96
N GLY A 182 16.62 -6.89 6.44
CA GLY A 182 16.75 -5.46 6.17
C GLY A 182 15.87 -4.98 5.02
N ALA A 183 15.78 -5.77 3.94
CA ALA A 183 14.92 -5.47 2.81
C ALA A 183 13.43 -5.54 3.20
N VAL A 184 13.04 -6.58 3.95
CA VAL A 184 11.66 -6.74 4.46
C VAL A 184 11.31 -5.62 5.43
N LEU A 185 12.20 -5.25 6.35
CA LEU A 185 11.96 -4.14 7.29
C LEU A 185 11.77 -2.81 6.54
N ALA A 186 12.58 -2.52 5.53
CA ALA A 186 12.45 -1.29 4.74
C ALA A 186 11.12 -1.27 3.95
N SER A 187 10.72 -2.40 3.38
CA SER A 187 9.42 -2.56 2.71
C SER A 187 8.25 -2.35 3.68
N ALA A 188 8.31 -2.98 4.86
CA ALA A 188 7.30 -2.83 5.92
C ALA A 188 7.24 -1.40 6.47
N ALA A 189 8.37 -0.72 6.62
CA ALA A 189 8.44 0.67 7.05
C ALA A 189 7.84 1.62 5.99
N LEU A 190 8.12 1.38 4.71
CA LEU A 190 7.45 2.11 3.63
C LEU A 190 5.94 1.90 3.70
N ARG A 191 5.47 0.66 3.87
CA ARG A 191 4.06 0.33 4.06
C ARG A 191 3.44 1.13 5.19
N GLY A 192 4.01 1.04 6.39
CA GLY A 192 3.54 1.80 7.55
C GLY A 192 3.49 3.31 7.28
N SER A 193 4.51 3.86 6.60
CA SER A 193 4.62 5.31 6.37
C SER A 193 3.45 5.92 5.61
N TYR A 194 2.94 5.26 4.55
CA TYR A 194 1.80 5.78 3.79
C TYR A 194 0.44 5.49 4.45
N HIS A 195 0.45 4.92 5.66
CA HIS A 195 -0.73 4.75 6.52
C HIS A 195 -0.71 5.64 7.76
N LEU A 196 0.30 6.51 7.93
CA LEU A 196 0.38 7.46 9.04
C LEU A 196 -0.84 8.39 9.13
N TYR A 197 -1.48 8.68 8.01
CA TYR A 197 -2.68 9.54 7.96
C TYR A 197 -3.87 8.98 8.76
N GLN A 198 -3.84 7.69 9.11
CA GLN A 198 -4.84 7.02 9.93
C GLN A 198 -4.53 7.12 11.44
N GLY A 199 -3.32 7.55 11.80
CA GLY A 199 -2.79 7.56 13.16
C GLY A 199 -1.67 6.54 13.41
N PHE A 200 -1.20 6.47 14.64
CA PHE A 200 -0.06 5.63 15.04
C PHE A 200 -0.36 4.13 14.93
N GLY A 201 -1.59 3.72 15.23
CA GLY A 201 -2.06 2.35 15.04
C GLY A 201 -2.14 1.97 13.56
N GLY A 202 -2.51 2.91 12.68
CA GLY A 202 -2.47 2.70 11.23
C GLY A 202 -1.06 2.41 10.72
N PHE A 203 -0.07 3.18 11.19
CA PHE A 203 1.35 2.93 10.92
C PHE A 203 1.81 1.57 11.46
N LEU A 204 1.60 1.30 12.75
CA LEU A 204 2.12 0.10 13.40
C LEU A 204 1.48 -1.17 12.85
N GLY A 205 0.16 -1.16 12.62
CA GLY A 205 -0.54 -2.28 12.02
C GLY A 205 -0.01 -2.61 10.64
N ASN A 206 0.20 -1.60 9.81
CA ASN A 206 0.76 -1.81 8.48
C ASN A 206 2.23 -2.21 8.49
N LEU A 207 3.03 -1.75 9.46
CA LEU A 207 4.39 -2.24 9.64
C LEU A 207 4.38 -3.75 9.98
N VAL A 208 3.54 -4.19 10.92
CA VAL A 208 3.42 -5.61 11.28
C VAL A 208 2.93 -6.46 10.11
N MET A 209 1.88 -6.00 9.41
CA MET A 209 1.37 -6.70 8.22
C MET A 209 2.44 -6.79 7.12
N GLY A 210 3.20 -5.71 6.88
CA GLY A 210 4.29 -5.70 5.91
C GLY A 210 5.42 -6.67 6.25
N LEU A 211 5.75 -6.83 7.54
CA LEU A 211 6.71 -7.85 8.01
C LEU A 211 6.19 -9.29 7.80
N GLY A 212 4.87 -9.48 7.77
CA GLY A 212 4.23 -10.74 7.41
C GLY A 212 4.31 -10.99 5.91
N PHE A 213 3.80 -10.06 5.09
CA PHE A 213 3.80 -10.17 3.63
C PHE A 213 5.20 -10.34 3.03
N GLY A 214 6.19 -9.59 3.51
CA GLY A 214 7.56 -9.71 3.00
C GLY A 214 8.26 -11.05 3.31
N ARG A 215 7.65 -11.93 4.10
CA ARG A 215 8.15 -13.28 4.42
C ARG A 215 7.34 -14.42 3.79
N LEU A 216 6.18 -14.12 3.22
CA LEU A 216 5.35 -15.08 2.49
C LEU A 216 5.85 -15.22 1.05
#